data_AF-A0A343JEM3-F1
#
_entry.id   AF-A0A343JEM3-F1
#
_cell.length_a   1.000
_cell.length_b   1.000
_cell.length_c   1.000
_cell.angle_alpha   90.00
_cell.angle_beta   90.00
_cell.angle_gamma   90.00
#
_symmetry.space_group_name_H-M   'P 1'
#
loop_
_entity.id
_entity.type
_entity.pdbx_description
1 polymer ?
#
loop_
_entity_poly.entity_id
_entity_poly.type
_entity_poly.pdbx_seq_one_letter_code
_entity_poly.pdbx_strand_id
1 'polypeptide(L)'
;MFNKIIDKIKGAGVLSLSLEEASKKASTSMGCYKLYLDGVKYVGRAENGLRKEFDRLYNLKGRTLAEKEIKANRDKISVSFVILPTKEKCREIEMKWINQLKPEWNKLKM
;
A
#
# COMPACT_ATOMS: atom_id res chain seq x y z
N MET A 1 -23.46 9.26 -7.83
CA MET A 1 -22.93 9.90 -6.61
C MET A 1 -21.61 9.25 -6.19
N PHE A 2 -20.50 9.53 -6.88
CA PHE A 2 -19.18 8.95 -6.60
C PHE A 2 -18.17 9.97 -6.03
N ASN A 3 -18.62 11.13 -5.56
CA ASN A 3 -17.76 12.25 -5.14
C ASN A 3 -18.11 12.76 -3.74
N LYS A 4 -17.83 12.00 -2.68
CA LYS A 4 -17.83 12.54 -1.30
C LYS A 4 -16.72 12.02 -0.38
N ILE A 5 -15.92 11.03 -0.80
CA ILE A 5 -14.80 10.54 0.03
C ILE A 5 -13.48 11.26 -0.33
N ILE A 6 -13.32 11.75 -1.56
CA ILE A 6 -12.07 12.38 -2.02
C ILE A 6 -12.00 13.88 -1.66
N ASP A 7 -13.12 14.58 -1.47
CA ASP A 7 -13.12 16.03 -1.18
C ASP A 7 -12.89 16.39 0.30
N LYS A 8 -12.78 15.41 1.20
CA LYS A 8 -12.35 15.64 2.60
C LYS A 8 -10.82 15.57 2.76
N ILE A 9 -10.08 15.75 1.67
CA ILE A 9 -8.62 15.84 1.63
C ILE A 9 -8.22 17.33 1.69
N LYS A 10 -8.46 17.98 2.83
CA LYS A 10 -7.84 19.27 3.19
C LYS A 10 -7.59 19.30 4.70
N GLY A 11 -6.44 18.77 5.09
CA GLY A 11 -5.95 18.79 6.46
C GLY A 11 -5.15 17.55 6.81
N ALA A 12 -3.82 17.62 6.62
CA ALA A 12 -2.77 16.79 7.21
C ALA A 12 -3.20 15.49 7.97
N GLY A 13 -3.75 14.51 7.25
CA GLY A 13 -4.08 13.21 7.81
C GLY A 13 -3.91 12.17 6.72
N VAL A 14 -2.73 11.57 6.63
CA VAL A 14 -2.57 10.31 5.91
C VAL A 14 -3.59 9.34 6.52
N LEU A 15 -4.63 8.96 5.78
CA LEU A 15 -5.55 7.91 6.22
C LEU A 15 -4.71 6.63 6.34
N SER A 16 -4.27 6.36 7.56
CA SER A 16 -3.54 5.18 7.95
C SER A 16 -4.57 4.17 8.42
N LEU A 17 -4.93 3.24 7.54
CA LEU A 17 -5.80 2.12 7.91
C LEU A 17 -4.93 0.96 8.37
N SER A 18 -5.43 0.08 9.24
CA SER A 18 -4.76 -1.21 9.40
C SER A 18 -4.81 -1.99 8.08
N LEU A 19 -3.86 -2.90 7.86
CA LEU A 19 -3.87 -3.76 6.68
C LEU A 19 -5.16 -4.59 6.59
N GLU A 20 -5.70 -5.03 7.73
CA GLU A 20 -6.98 -5.72 7.82
C GLU A 20 -8.16 -4.84 7.41
N GLU A 21 -8.20 -3.59 7.87
CA GLU A 21 -9.28 -2.69 7.46
C GLU A 21 -9.19 -2.34 5.98
N ALA A 22 -7.98 -2.15 5.47
CA ALA A 22 -7.74 -1.86 4.08
C ALA A 22 -8.11 -3.02 3.16
N SER A 23 -7.91 -4.28 3.57
CA SER A 23 -8.36 -5.45 2.80
C SER A 23 -9.89 -5.50 2.63
N LYS A 24 -10.63 -4.88 3.55
CA LYS A 24 -12.11 -4.84 3.53
C LYS A 24 -12.65 -3.56 2.89
N LYS A 25 -12.07 -2.40 3.19
CA LYS A 25 -12.65 -1.06 2.94
C LYS A 25 -11.96 -0.27 1.82
N ALA A 26 -10.76 -0.65 1.37
CA ALA A 26 -10.06 0.13 0.34
C ALA A 26 -10.80 0.13 -1.01
N SER A 27 -10.43 1.08 -1.87
CA SER A 27 -10.97 1.15 -3.22
C SER A 27 -10.54 -0.06 -4.07
N THR A 28 -11.38 -0.45 -5.02
CA THR A 28 -11.02 -1.41 -6.08
C THR A 28 -10.24 -0.76 -7.23
N SER A 29 -10.02 0.55 -7.18
CA SER A 29 -9.20 1.29 -8.14
C SER A 29 -7.72 0.96 -8.01
N MET A 30 -6.99 1.12 -9.11
CA MET A 30 -5.54 0.95 -9.11
C MET A 30 -4.83 2.07 -8.34
N GLY A 31 -3.64 1.80 -7.85
CA GLY A 31 -2.88 2.78 -7.09
C GLY A 31 -1.55 2.28 -6.56
N CYS A 32 -0.88 3.14 -5.80
CA CYS A 32 0.32 2.81 -5.05
C CYS A 32 0.04 2.87 -3.56
N TYR A 33 0.75 2.06 -2.79
CA TYR A 33 0.61 1.99 -1.35
C TYR A 33 1.95 1.92 -0.63
N LYS A 34 1.92 2.30 0.64
CA LYS A 34 3.02 2.22 1.59
C LYS A 34 2.55 1.43 2.80
N LEU A 35 3.38 0.50 3.27
CA LEU A 35 3.17 -0.25 4.51
C LEU A 35 4.07 0.33 5.58
N TYR A 36 3.50 0.53 6.76
CA TYR A 36 4.12 1.14 7.91
C TYR A 36 4.17 0.16 9.08
N LEU A 37 5.36 0.03 9.65
CA LEU A 37 5.63 -0.62 10.93
C LEU A 37 6.85 0.10 11.51
N ASP A 38 6.62 1.01 12.46
CA ASP A 38 7.65 1.91 13.01
C ASP A 38 8.44 2.67 11.92
N GLY A 39 7.74 3.12 10.88
CA GLY A 39 8.30 3.75 9.67
C GLY A 39 7.87 3.04 8.38
N VAL A 40 8.27 3.56 7.22
CA VAL A 40 7.94 2.95 5.92
C VAL A 40 8.80 1.71 5.71
N LYS A 41 8.17 0.54 5.74
CA LYS A 41 8.86 -0.75 5.57
C LYS A 41 8.76 -1.31 4.16
N TYR A 42 7.64 -1.05 3.48
CA TYR A 42 7.41 -1.54 2.12
C TYR A 42 6.62 -0.55 1.29
N VAL A 43 6.88 -0.53 -0.01
CA VAL A 43 6.07 0.17 -1.00
C VAL A 43 5.75 -0.75 -2.17
N GLY A 44 4.52 -0.63 -2.67
CA GLY A 44 4.06 -1.45 -3.78
C GLY A 44 3.01 -0.75 -4.62
N ARG A 45 2.71 -1.39 -5.76
CA ARG A 45 1.65 -1.00 -6.67
C ARG A 45 0.57 -2.06 -6.72
N ALA A 46 -0.66 -1.61 -6.91
CA ALA A 46 -1.85 -2.44 -7.01
C ALA A 46 -2.54 -2.14 -8.34
N GLU A 47 -2.03 -2.70 -9.44
CA GLU A 47 -2.58 -2.47 -10.79
C GLU A 47 -4.00 -3.03 -10.94
N ASN A 48 -4.30 -4.12 -10.23
CA ASN A 48 -5.59 -4.82 -10.27
C ASN A 48 -6.58 -4.35 -9.19
N GLY A 49 -6.26 -3.25 -8.51
CA GLY A 49 -7.09 -2.69 -7.44
C GLY A 49 -6.46 -2.82 -6.05
N LEU A 50 -6.48 -1.73 -5.30
CA LEU A 50 -5.90 -1.64 -3.95
C LEU A 50 -6.49 -2.65 -2.97
N ARG A 51 -7.83 -2.78 -2.91
CA ARG A 51 -8.50 -3.72 -2.01
C ARG A 51 -8.06 -5.17 -2.23
N LYS A 52 -8.02 -5.59 -3.50
CA LYS A 52 -7.60 -6.96 -3.87
C LYS A 52 -6.14 -7.21 -3.47
N GLU A 53 -5.29 -6.21 -3.64
CA GLU A 53 -3.89 -6.32 -3.25
C GLU A 53 -3.72 -6.36 -1.72
N PHE A 54 -4.46 -5.55 -0.96
CA PHE A 54 -4.42 -5.59 0.50
C PHE A 54 -4.96 -6.91 1.07
N ASP A 55 -6.03 -7.45 0.48
CA ASP A 55 -6.54 -8.78 0.82
C ASP A 55 -5.51 -9.89 0.54
N ARG A 56 -4.84 -9.81 -0.61
CA ARG A 56 -3.72 -10.70 -0.94
C ARG A 56 -2.60 -10.59 0.10
N LEU A 57 -2.21 -9.36 0.47
CA LEU A 57 -1.15 -9.07 1.44
C LEU A 57 -1.47 -9.59 2.85
N TYR A 58 -2.72 -9.42 3.30
CA TYR A 58 -3.16 -9.90 4.61
C TYR A 58 -3.16 -11.44 4.72
N ASN A 59 -3.45 -12.10 3.60
CA ASN A 59 -3.55 -13.56 3.48
C ASN A 59 -2.31 -14.22 2.82
N LEU A 60 -1.16 -13.54 2.80
CA LEU A 60 0.06 -14.06 2.16
C LEU A 60 0.53 -15.39 2.76
N LYS A 61 1.07 -16.24 1.88
CA LYS A 61 1.71 -17.49 2.30
C LYS A 61 3.10 -17.28 2.89
N GLY A 62 3.82 -16.22 2.47
CA GLY A 62 5.15 -15.87 2.98
C GLY A 62 6.30 -16.47 2.15
N ARG A 63 6.31 -16.26 0.83
CA ARG A 63 7.30 -16.87 -0.07
C ARG A 63 8.60 -16.06 -0.15
N THR A 64 8.50 -14.73 -0.16
CA THR A 64 9.66 -13.83 -0.17
C THR A 64 9.93 -13.28 1.24
N LEU A 65 11.11 -12.68 1.48
CA LEU A 65 11.41 -12.02 2.75
C LEU A 65 10.34 -10.97 3.08
N ALA A 66 10.00 -10.10 2.12
CA ALA A 66 8.95 -9.10 2.29
C ALA A 66 7.61 -9.74 2.68
N GLU A 67 7.21 -10.82 2.02
CA GLU A 67 5.95 -11.49 2.35
C GLU A 67 5.99 -12.15 3.74
N LYS A 68 7.13 -12.68 4.17
CA LYS A 68 7.31 -13.23 5.52
C LYS A 68 7.19 -12.15 6.58
N GLU A 69 7.85 -11.02 6.38
CA GLU A 69 7.79 -9.86 7.28
C GLU A 69 6.38 -9.26 7.37
N ILE A 70 5.71 -9.12 6.22
CA ILE A 70 4.33 -8.65 6.16
C ILE A 70 3.40 -9.61 6.90
N LYS A 71 3.53 -10.92 6.66
CA LYS A 71 2.69 -11.94 7.32
C LYS A 71 2.91 -11.96 8.82
N ALA A 72 4.15 -11.87 9.28
CA ALA A 72 4.51 -11.87 10.70
C ALA A 72 3.96 -10.65 11.46
N ASN A 73 3.81 -9.52 10.77
CA ASN A 73 3.42 -8.24 11.38
C ASN A 73 2.06 -7.69 10.90
N ARG A 74 1.28 -8.47 10.13
CA ARG A 74 0.08 -7.99 9.41
C ARG A 74 -0.94 -7.24 10.29
N ASP A 75 -1.09 -7.63 11.55
CA ASP A 75 -2.04 -7.03 12.49
C ASP A 75 -1.54 -5.69 13.06
N LYS A 76 -0.24 -5.41 12.93
CA LYS A 76 0.42 -4.17 13.36
C LYS A 76 0.72 -3.23 12.18
N ILE A 77 0.54 -3.71 10.94
CA ILE A 77 0.84 -2.93 9.75
C ILE A 77 -0.26 -1.92 9.51
N SER A 78 0.17 -0.67 9.39
CA SER A 78 -0.62 0.44 8.91
C SER A 78 -0.37 0.65 7.42
N VAL A 79 -1.38 1.08 6.66
CA VAL A 79 -1.28 1.31 5.22
C VAL A 79 -1.75 2.68 4.82
N SER A 80 -1.03 3.27 3.87
CA SER A 80 -1.44 4.47 3.16
C SER A 80 -1.43 4.19 1.67
N PHE A 81 -2.38 4.76 0.92
CA PHE A 81 -2.44 4.59 -0.51
C PHE A 81 -2.89 5.84 -1.26
N VAL A 82 -2.54 5.87 -2.53
CA VAL A 82 -2.98 6.88 -3.49
C VAL A 82 -3.58 6.17 -4.69
N ILE A 83 -4.78 6.61 -5.09
CA ILE A 83 -5.44 6.11 -6.30
C ILE A 83 -4.80 6.81 -7.49
N LEU A 84 -4.42 6.03 -8.51
CA LEU A 84 -3.77 6.55 -9.71
C LEU A 84 -4.56 6.09 -10.94
N PRO A 85 -4.61 6.91 -12.01
CA PRO A 85 -5.43 6.60 -13.18
C PRO A 85 -4.76 5.63 -14.16
N THR A 86 -3.43 5.50 -14.12
CA THR A 86 -2.65 4.73 -15.11
C THR A 86 -1.55 3.90 -14.48
N LYS A 87 -1.12 2.85 -15.20
CA LYS A 87 -0.04 1.96 -14.77
C LYS A 87 1.32 2.65 -14.78
N GLU A 88 1.53 3.54 -15.75
CA GLU A 88 2.75 4.33 -15.90
C GLU A 88 2.94 5.21 -14.66
N LYS A 89 1.89 5.92 -14.23
CA LYS A 89 1.93 6.70 -12.99
C LYS A 89 2.17 5.85 -11.76
N CYS A 90 1.57 4.65 -11.69
CA CYS A 90 1.88 3.72 -10.60
C CYS A 90 3.36 3.37 -10.55
N ARG A 91 3.97 3.08 -11.71
CA ARG A 91 5.39 2.73 -11.81
C ARG A 91 6.28 3.91 -11.41
N GLU A 92 5.99 5.11 -11.91
CA GLU A 92 6.74 6.34 -11.58
C GLU A 92 6.72 6.63 -10.08
N ILE A 93 5.53 6.59 -9.45
CA ILE A 93 5.36 6.87 -8.03
C ILE A 93 6.01 5.79 -7.17
N GLU A 94 5.87 4.51 -7.53
CA GLU A 94 6.54 3.41 -6.83
C GLU A 94 8.07 3.58 -6.86
N MET A 95 8.66 3.81 -8.04
CA MET A 95 10.10 4.03 -8.18
C MET A 95 10.57 5.25 -7.40
N LYS A 96 9.82 6.36 -7.47
CA LYS A 96 10.11 7.57 -6.70
C LYS A 96 10.14 7.27 -5.20
N TRP A 97 9.16 6.53 -4.69
CA TRP A 97 9.12 6.17 -3.27
C TRP A 97 10.22 5.19 -2.87
N ILE A 98 10.54 4.20 -3.71
CA ILE A 98 11.66 3.28 -3.44
C ILE A 98 12.96 4.07 -3.33
N ASN A 99 13.23 4.97 -4.26
CA ASN A 99 14.46 5.76 -4.30
C ASN A 99 14.57 6.75 -3.13
N GLN A 100 13.45 7.39 -2.76
CA GLN A 100 13.42 8.39 -1.69
C GLN A 100 13.40 7.78 -0.29
N LEU A 101 12.65 6.70 -0.08
CA LEU A 101 12.38 6.14 1.25
C LEU A 101 13.28 4.95 1.58
N LYS A 102 13.87 4.31 0.57
CA LYS A 102 14.70 3.09 0.68
C LYS A 102 14.10 2.05 1.63
N PRO A 103 12.84 1.61 1.40
CA PRO A 103 12.13 0.72 2.31
C PRO A 103 12.88 -0.61 2.46
N GLU A 104 13.03 -1.04 3.71
CA GLU A 104 13.81 -2.21 4.08
C GLU A 104 13.33 -3.49 3.39
N TRP A 105 12.01 -3.69 3.30
CA TRP A 105 11.42 -4.89 2.71
C TRP A 105 11.37 -4.85 1.18
N ASN A 106 11.71 -3.72 0.54
CA ASN A 106 11.84 -3.64 -0.91
C ASN A 106 13.21 -4.07 -1.44
N LYS A 107 14.18 -4.38 -0.57
CA LYS A 107 15.58 -4.68 -0.94
C LYS A 107 15.77 -5.88 -1.87
N LEU A 108 14.76 -6.74 -2.03
CA LEU A 108 14.79 -7.92 -2.93
C LEU A 108 14.00 -7.75 -4.23
N LYS A 109 13.56 -6.52 -4.55
CA LYS A 109 12.96 -6.19 -5.86
C LYS A 109 14.00 -5.75 -6.90
N MET A 110 15.29 -5.68 -6.54
CA MET A 110 16.41 -5.37 -7.43
C MET A 110 17.05 -6.64 -7.97
#